data_AF-A0A348ZUV2-F1
#
_entry.id   AF-A0A348ZUV2-F1
#
_cell.length_a   1.000
_cell.length_b   1.000
_cell.length_c   1.000
_cell.angle_alpha   90.00
_cell.angle_beta   90.00
_cell.angle_gamma   90.00
#
_symmetry.space_group_name_H-M   'P 1'
#
loop_
_entity.id
_entity.type
_entity.pdbx_description
1 polymer ?
#
loop_
_entity_poly.entity_id
_entity_poly.type
_entity_poly.pdbx_seq_one_letter_code
_entity_poly.pdbx_strand_id
1 'polypeptide(L)'
;DARAWVNEKLKNNDYDFSLIDAEVDRISWVFANLFPGCLMKSIDGIRQKKKSFWDTMKNDHRYWLAVNMMGEAYAGFGAFNTKKITGADTIDFIKNRQLIAQGVLNNEDYFTQIFAKPQAK
;
A
#
# COMPACT_ATOMS: atom_id res chain seq x y z
N ASP A 1 8.93 -11.67 -24.44
CA ASP A 1 8.77 -10.66 -23.38
C ASP A 1 8.32 -11.37 -22.11
N ALA A 2 9.11 -11.28 -21.02
CA ALA A 2 8.81 -11.96 -19.76
C ALA A 2 7.44 -11.57 -19.17
N ARG A 3 7.00 -10.33 -19.40
CA ARG A 3 5.68 -9.86 -18.95
C ARG A 3 4.52 -10.57 -19.66
N ALA A 4 4.65 -10.81 -20.96
CA ALA A 4 3.62 -11.51 -21.73
C ALA A 4 3.47 -12.97 -21.24
N TRP A 5 4.59 -13.64 -21.01
CA TRP A 5 4.63 -15.01 -20.49
C TRP A 5 4.00 -15.12 -19.08
N VAL A 6 4.37 -14.23 -18.15
CA VAL A 6 3.75 -14.22 -16.80
C VAL A 6 2.24 -13.95 -16.88
N ASN A 7 1.80 -12.99 -17.70
CA ASN A 7 0.39 -12.67 -17.84
C ASN A 7 -0.43 -13.83 -18.42
N GLU A 8 0.13 -14.59 -19.36
CA GLU A 8 -0.49 -15.79 -19.91
C GLU A 8 -0.67 -16.86 -18.83
N LYS A 9 0.38 -17.14 -18.06
CA LYS A 9 0.34 -18.09 -16.93
C LYS A 9 -0.70 -17.71 -15.89
N LEU A 10 -0.75 -16.42 -15.50
CA LEU A 10 -1.76 -15.91 -14.57
C LEU A 10 -3.19 -16.07 -15.10
N LYS A 11 -3.44 -15.75 -16.38
CA LYS A 11 -4.78 -15.91 -16.99
C LYS A 11 -5.24 -17.37 -17.04
N ASN A 12 -4.29 -18.28 -17.23
CA ASN A 12 -4.56 -19.71 -17.34
C ASN A 12 -4.55 -20.43 -15.98
N ASN A 13 -4.35 -19.71 -14.87
CA ASN A 13 -4.10 -20.28 -13.54
C ASN A 13 -2.97 -21.35 -13.54
N ASP A 14 -1.98 -21.14 -14.40
CA ASP A 14 -0.87 -22.04 -14.65
C ASP A 14 0.34 -21.55 -13.85
N TYR A 15 0.25 -21.69 -12.53
CA TYR A 15 1.32 -21.39 -11.59
C TYR A 15 1.36 -22.47 -10.51
N ASP A 16 2.57 -22.83 -10.08
CA ASP A 16 2.79 -23.86 -9.07
C ASP A 16 3.50 -23.26 -7.85
N PHE A 17 2.89 -23.43 -6.68
CA PHE A 17 3.43 -23.00 -5.39
C PHE A 17 4.06 -24.15 -4.58
N SER A 18 4.10 -25.36 -5.13
CA SER A 18 4.59 -26.58 -4.45
C SER A 18 5.96 -26.40 -3.79
N LEU A 19 6.87 -25.64 -4.39
CA LEU A 19 8.19 -25.37 -3.83
C LEU A 19 8.14 -24.44 -2.61
N ILE A 20 7.25 -23.43 -2.62
CA ILE A 20 7.04 -22.55 -1.47
C ILE A 20 6.37 -23.34 -0.35
N ASP A 21 5.35 -24.12 -0.67
CA ASP A 21 4.64 -24.95 0.29
C ASP A 21 5.59 -25.95 0.96
N ALA A 22 6.41 -26.65 0.16
CA ALA A 22 7.42 -27.57 0.66
C ALA A 22 8.42 -26.92 1.62
N GLU A 23 8.83 -25.68 1.36
CA GLU A 23 9.75 -24.95 2.24
C GLU A 23 9.06 -24.46 3.52
N VAL A 24 7.81 -23.99 3.43
CA VAL A 24 6.99 -23.61 4.60
C VAL A 24 6.77 -24.82 5.51
N ASP A 25 6.46 -25.97 4.93
CA ASP A 25 6.28 -27.23 5.67
C ASP A 25 7.59 -27.66 6.33
N ARG A 26 8.72 -27.57 5.62
CA ARG A 26 10.03 -27.90 6.17
C ARG A 26 10.38 -27.01 7.37
N ILE A 27 10.18 -25.69 7.27
CA ILE A 27 10.43 -24.75 8.37
C ILE A 27 9.52 -25.04 9.55
N SER A 28 8.23 -25.27 9.29
CA SER A 28 7.23 -25.59 10.31
C SER A 28 7.61 -26.86 11.07
N TRP A 29 8.04 -27.90 10.34
CA TRP A 29 8.51 -29.16 10.93
C TRP A 29 9.75 -28.98 11.79
N VAL A 30 10.72 -28.16 11.34
CA VAL A 30 11.90 -27.83 12.14
C VAL A 30 11.50 -27.19 13.46
N PHE A 31 10.62 -26.18 13.46
CA PHE A 31 10.17 -25.52 14.69
C PHE A 31 9.34 -26.42 15.60
N ALA A 32 8.52 -27.31 15.04
CA ALA A 32 7.74 -28.27 15.81
C ALA A 32 8.61 -29.24 16.63
N ASN A 33 9.86 -29.47 16.21
CA ASN A 33 10.82 -30.38 16.87
C ASN A 33 11.79 -29.66 17.82
N LEU A 34 11.56 -28.39 18.16
CA LEU A 34 12.34 -27.64 19.16
C LEU A 34 11.65 -27.63 20.53
N PHE A 35 12.41 -27.38 21.60
CA PHE A 35 11.82 -27.17 22.92
C PHE A 35 10.87 -25.95 22.91
N PRO A 36 9.58 -26.12 23.24
CA PRO A 36 8.56 -25.10 22.96
C PRO A 36 8.80 -23.79 23.71
N GLY A 37 9.27 -23.85 24.97
CA GLY A 37 9.59 -22.66 25.75
C GLY A 37 10.77 -21.86 25.19
N CYS A 38 11.83 -22.53 24.76
CA CYS A 38 13.02 -21.89 24.18
C CYS A 38 12.73 -21.26 22.81
N LEU A 39 11.92 -21.95 21.99
CA LEU A 39 11.44 -21.44 20.72
C LEU A 39 10.64 -20.16 20.93
N MET A 40 9.64 -20.17 21.83
CA MET A 40 8.79 -19.01 22.03
C MET A 40 9.55 -17.82 22.63
N LYS A 41 10.47 -18.06 23.57
CA LYS A 41 11.38 -17.02 24.07
C LYS A 41 12.19 -16.36 22.95
N SER A 42 12.64 -17.14 21.97
CA SER A 42 13.41 -16.62 20.84
C SER A 42 12.53 -15.79 19.89
N ILE A 43 11.32 -16.28 19.60
CA ILE A 43 10.31 -15.56 18.82
C ILE A 43 9.96 -14.22 19.48
N ASP A 44 9.67 -14.22 20.78
CA ASP A 44 9.33 -13.01 21.52
C ASP A 44 10.51 -12.04 21.58
N GLY A 45 11.74 -12.53 21.77
CA GLY A 45 12.94 -11.70 21.75
C GLY A 45 13.11 -10.92 20.44
N ILE A 46 12.86 -11.56 19.29
CA ILE A 46 12.90 -10.91 17.98
C ILE A 46 11.75 -9.90 17.84
N ARG A 47 10.53 -10.30 18.27
CA ARG A 47 9.33 -9.45 18.14
C ARG A 47 9.35 -8.24 19.04
N GLN A 48 10.03 -8.30 20.20
CA GLN A 48 9.99 -7.26 21.22
C GLN A 48 10.44 -5.89 20.68
N LYS A 49 11.48 -5.86 19.85
CA LYS A 49 11.96 -4.60 19.25
C LYS A 49 10.93 -3.98 18.32
N LYS A 50 10.33 -4.78 17.42
CA LYS A 50 9.27 -4.32 16.52
C LYS A 50 8.03 -3.88 17.31
N LYS A 51 7.65 -4.64 18.35
CA LYS A 51 6.51 -4.33 19.21
C LYS A 51 6.70 -3.01 19.94
N SER A 52 7.89 -2.75 20.48
CA SER A 52 8.22 -1.49 21.14
C SER A 52 8.00 -0.28 20.23
N PHE A 53 8.50 -0.31 18.99
CA PHE A 53 8.25 0.77 18.04
C PHE A 53 6.80 0.86 17.59
N TRP A 54 6.17 -0.29 17.32
CA TRP A 54 4.76 -0.34 16.92
C TRP A 54 3.86 0.28 17.98
N ASP A 55 4.02 -0.10 19.25
CA ASP A 55 3.16 0.39 20.32
C ASP A 55 3.31 1.89 20.56
N THR A 56 4.52 2.45 20.38
CA THR A 56 4.75 3.89 20.43
C THR A 56 4.14 4.64 19.23
N MET A 57 4.18 4.07 18.02
CA MET A 57 3.85 4.79 16.78
C MET A 57 2.43 4.53 16.26
N LYS A 58 1.77 3.43 16.64
CA LYS A 58 0.48 3.02 16.06
C LYS A 58 -0.63 4.07 16.21
N ASN A 59 -0.65 4.80 17.32
CA ASN A 59 -1.69 5.81 17.57
C ASN A 59 -1.48 7.02 16.68
N ASP A 60 -0.26 7.53 16.59
CA ASP A 60 0.11 8.64 15.69
C ASP A 60 -0.26 8.31 14.24
N HIS A 61 0.22 7.17 13.73
CA HIS A 61 -0.05 6.76 12.35
C HIS A 61 -1.54 6.50 12.06
N ARG A 62 -2.32 6.07 13.06
CA ARG A 62 -3.77 5.91 12.90
C ARG A 62 -4.46 7.25 12.69
N TYR A 63 -4.11 8.27 13.48
CA TYR A 63 -4.67 9.61 13.31
C TYR A 63 -4.17 10.27 12.03
N TRP A 64 -2.87 10.11 11.72
CA TRP A 64 -2.31 10.54 10.44
C TRP A 64 -3.07 9.95 9.25
N LEU A 65 -3.34 8.64 9.28
CA LEU A 65 -4.10 7.98 8.21
C LEU A 65 -5.48 8.60 8.07
N ALA A 66 -6.23 8.76 9.17
CA ALA A 66 -7.57 9.32 9.15
C ALA A 66 -7.62 10.75 8.56
N VAL A 67 -6.67 11.61 8.93
CA VAL A 67 -6.63 13.00 8.42
C VAL A 67 -6.11 13.08 6.99
N ASN A 68 -5.24 12.16 6.57
CA ASN A 68 -4.66 12.15 5.23
C ASN A 68 -5.64 11.63 4.17
N MET A 69 -6.51 10.67 4.52
CA MET A 69 -7.37 9.99 3.56
C MET A 69 -8.32 10.93 2.80
N MET A 70 -8.86 11.95 3.47
CA MET A 70 -9.80 12.90 2.87
C MET A 70 -9.13 14.03 2.08
N GLY A 71 -7.80 14.18 2.18
CA GLY A 71 -7.05 15.25 1.50
C GLY A 71 -6.13 14.69 0.42
N GLU A 72 -4.86 14.53 0.75
CA GLU A 72 -3.82 14.12 -0.20
C GLU A 72 -4.05 12.72 -0.76
N ALA A 73 -4.59 11.79 0.03
CA ALA A 73 -4.86 10.45 -0.47
C ALA A 73 -6.02 10.43 -1.47
N TYR A 74 -7.08 11.20 -1.21
CA TYR A 74 -8.18 11.36 -2.16
C TYR A 74 -7.67 11.92 -3.49
N ALA A 75 -6.82 12.95 -3.45
CA ALA A 75 -6.16 13.51 -4.62
C ALA A 75 -5.26 12.48 -5.33
N GLY A 76 -4.36 11.83 -4.60
CA GLY A 76 -3.39 10.89 -5.17
C GLY A 76 -4.06 9.65 -5.78
N PHE A 77 -4.91 8.97 -5.00
CA PHE A 77 -5.62 7.78 -5.47
C PHE A 77 -6.62 8.10 -6.57
N GLY A 78 -7.30 9.25 -6.51
CA GLY A 78 -8.20 9.71 -7.56
C GLY A 78 -7.48 9.90 -8.89
N ALA A 79 -6.35 10.60 -8.89
CA ALA A 79 -5.54 10.80 -10.10
C ALA A 79 -4.99 9.46 -10.64
N PHE A 80 -4.45 8.60 -9.77
CA PHE A 80 -3.93 7.31 -10.17
C PHE A 80 -5.01 6.41 -10.80
N ASN A 81 -6.18 6.33 -10.17
CA ASN A 81 -7.28 5.47 -10.62
C ASN A 81 -7.89 5.95 -11.95
N THR A 82 -7.92 7.26 -12.17
CA THR A 82 -8.52 7.86 -13.38
C THR A 82 -7.54 8.01 -14.54
N LYS A 83 -6.27 7.59 -14.40
CA LYS A 83 -5.22 7.68 -15.43
C LYS A 83 -5.66 7.26 -16.83
N LYS A 84 -6.44 6.16 -16.94
CA LYS A 84 -6.91 5.66 -18.25
C LYS A 84 -7.88 6.61 -18.96
N ILE A 85 -8.57 7.45 -18.20
CA ILE A 85 -9.58 8.41 -18.69
C ILE A 85 -8.94 9.77 -18.94
N THR A 86 -8.03 10.20 -18.06
CA THR A 86 -7.43 11.54 -18.07
C THR A 86 -6.08 11.61 -18.78
N GLY A 87 -5.40 10.47 -18.94
CA GLY A 87 -4.04 10.40 -19.47
C GLY A 87 -2.94 10.79 -18.48
N ALA A 88 -3.28 11.20 -17.25
CA ALA A 88 -2.33 11.61 -16.23
C ALA A 88 -2.58 10.83 -14.93
N ASP A 89 -1.51 10.41 -14.26
CA ASP A 89 -1.56 9.68 -12.98
C ASP A 89 -1.24 10.53 -11.75
N THR A 90 -1.07 11.84 -11.94
CA THR A 90 -0.80 12.81 -10.88
C THR A 90 -1.72 14.02 -10.98
N ILE A 91 -1.91 14.71 -9.86
CA ILE A 91 -2.57 16.03 -9.81
C ILE A 91 -1.66 17.16 -10.28
N ASP A 92 -2.21 18.35 -10.49
CA ASP A 92 -1.42 19.59 -10.56
C ASP A 92 -0.93 20.00 -9.17
N PHE A 93 0.31 19.60 -8.87
CA PHE A 93 0.98 19.88 -7.60
C PHE A 93 1.25 21.37 -7.35
N ILE A 94 1.37 22.19 -8.38
CA ILE A 94 1.59 23.63 -8.23
C ILE A 94 0.27 24.30 -7.86
N LYS A 95 -0.80 23.99 -8.60
CA LYS A 95 -2.15 24.49 -8.29
C LYS A 95 -2.61 24.06 -6.90
N ASN A 96 -2.34 22.81 -6.50
CA ASN A 96 -2.63 22.30 -5.16
C ASN A 96 -1.97 23.16 -4.06
N ARG A 97 -0.67 23.48 -4.20
CA ARG A 97 0.05 24.36 -3.27
C ARG A 97 -0.51 25.78 -3.24
N GLN A 98 -0.88 26.34 -4.39
CA GLN A 98 -1.50 27.66 -4.47
C GLN A 98 -2.84 27.72 -3.73
N LEU A 99 -3.70 26.71 -3.92
CA LEU A 99 -5.01 26.65 -3.25
C LEU A 99 -4.86 26.46 -1.73
N ILE A 100 -3.88 25.67 -1.28
CA ILE A 100 -3.54 25.55 0.15
C ILE A 100 -3.10 26.91 0.72
N ALA A 101 -2.21 27.62 0.04
CA ALA A 101 -1.74 28.93 0.49
C ALA A 101 -2.86 29.99 0.55
N GLN A 102 -3.89 29.84 -0.28
CA GLN A 102 -5.09 30.68 -0.29
C GLN A 102 -6.14 30.28 0.76
N GLY A 103 -5.94 29.17 1.48
CA GLY A 103 -6.91 28.68 2.47
C GLY A 103 -8.23 28.22 1.85
N VAL A 104 -8.22 27.77 0.58
CA VAL A 104 -9.43 27.32 -0.11
C VAL A 104 -9.97 26.06 0.57
N LEU A 105 -11.29 25.98 0.72
CA LEU A 105 -11.96 24.84 1.32
C LEU A 105 -11.68 23.57 0.50
N ASN A 106 -11.29 22.50 1.18
CA ASN A 106 -10.98 21.21 0.56
C ASN A 106 -12.28 20.44 0.25
N ASN A 107 -12.94 20.80 -0.87
CA ASN A 107 -14.20 20.26 -1.35
C ASN A 107 -14.10 19.79 -2.81
N GLU A 108 -15.21 19.40 -3.43
CA GLU A 108 -15.23 18.92 -4.82
C GLU A 108 -14.70 19.97 -5.83
N ASP A 109 -14.96 21.26 -5.62
CA ASP A 109 -14.46 22.34 -6.48
C ASP A 109 -12.95 22.49 -6.40
N TYR A 110 -12.39 22.33 -5.19
CA TYR A 110 -10.94 22.28 -4.98
C TYR A 110 -10.32 21.13 -5.78
N PHE A 111 -10.87 19.92 -5.63
CA PHE A 111 -10.32 18.73 -6.29
C PHE A 111 -10.46 18.80 -7.81
N THR A 112 -11.57 19.31 -8.31
CA THR A 112 -11.78 19.53 -9.75
C THR A 112 -10.71 20.44 -10.36
N GLN A 113 -10.22 21.44 -9.61
CA GLN A 113 -9.17 22.34 -10.09
C GLN A 113 -7.78 21.70 -10.18
N ILE A 114 -7.50 20.67 -9.38
CA ILE A 114 -6.19 20.01 -9.36
C ILE A 114 -6.17 18.71 -10.18
N PHE A 115 -7.33 18.16 -10.53
CA PHE A 115 -7.42 16.96 -11.36
C PHE A 115 -7.21 17.23 -12.84
N ALA A 116 -6.60 16.27 -13.52
CA ALA A 116 -6.53 16.25 -14.97
C ALA A 116 -7.93 16.04 -15.58
N LYS A 117 -8.19 16.70 -16.70
CA LYS A 117 -9.46 16.57 -17.42
C LYS A 117 -9.49 15.27 -18.22
N PRO A 118 -10.67 14.67 -18.45
CA PRO A 118 -10.81 13.56 -19.37
C PRO A 118 -10.24 13.89 -20.75
N GLN A 119 -9.57 12.92 -21.38
CA GLN A 119 -9.14 13.05 -22.76
C GLN A 119 -10.39 13.20 -23.66
N ALA A 120 -10.32 14.10 -24.64
CA ALA A 120 -11.35 14.16 -25.68
C ALA A 120 -11.42 12.80 -26.39
N LYS A 121 -12.64 12.32 -26.65
CA LYS A 121 -12.86 11.09 -27.41
C LYS A 121 -12.33 11.20 -28.84
#